data_AF-A0A7M7P4A2-F1
#
_entry.id   AF-A0A7M7P4A2-F1
#
_cell.length_a   1.000
_cell.length_b   1.000
_cell.length_c   1.000
_cell.angle_alpha   90.00
_cell.angle_beta   90.00
_cell.angle_gamma   90.00
#
_symmetry.space_group_name_H-M   'P 1'
#
loop_
_entity.id
_entity.type
_entity.pdbx_description
1 polymer ?
#
loop_
_entity_poly.entity_id
_entity_poly.type
_entity_poly.pdbx_seq_one_letter_code
_entity_poly.pdbx_strand_id
1 'polypeptide(L)'
;MTRRYNAEATGNVITWMKDGIEVLTSVNGRTQISFPTPIQTSDQGFYEIYYDNERNQNRGGLYRLIVRECPAGKWGPPECYGIFDKCYNGGVCDDKSGLCICPNNFKGPNCLEICRTNGGNRFGLNCEHQCAFSEDPTTRCHGFLFCLPDPYGCSCDVGARGLACRTLCTGGTYGPGCSQTCHCAGGGSSCDIYSGICTGGCQTGWSGDNCQIPDDCEDGYFGSQCTDKCRCLNDEPCDKDTGECPEQKCALGYNVHSGQIECEECEAGTFGLDCLQQCHCAPEACEKRRGLCKGQCIDSWIEPYCSQRITRC
;
A
#
# COMPACT_ATOMS: atom_id res chain seq x y z
N MET A 1 -20.42 -16.03 -13.59
CA MET A 1 -21.51 -15.41 -14.37
C MET A 1 -22.29 -16.52 -15.05
N THR A 2 -23.55 -16.73 -14.66
CA THR A 2 -24.46 -17.62 -15.39
C THR A 2 -24.77 -17.00 -16.75
N ARG A 3 -24.52 -17.74 -17.84
CA ARG A 3 -24.90 -17.31 -19.20
C ARG A 3 -26.40 -17.03 -19.25
N ARG A 4 -26.80 -15.85 -19.73
CA ARG A 4 -28.21 -15.55 -20.01
C ARG A 4 -28.63 -16.15 -21.35
N TYR A 5 -29.83 -16.75 -21.36
CA TYR A 5 -30.66 -16.93 -22.55
C TYR A 5 -31.40 -15.61 -22.77
N ASN A 6 -31.29 -14.97 -23.94
CA ASN A 6 -31.85 -13.65 -24.30
C ASN A 6 -31.16 -12.40 -23.74
N ALA A 7 -30.06 -12.00 -24.39
CA ALA A 7 -29.50 -10.65 -24.27
C ALA A 7 -30.36 -9.58 -24.98
N GLU A 8 -31.27 -9.97 -25.88
CA GLU A 8 -31.98 -9.09 -26.83
C GLU A 8 -33.40 -8.66 -26.41
N ALA A 9 -33.82 -8.90 -25.16
CA ALA A 9 -35.12 -8.42 -24.70
C ALA A 9 -35.15 -6.88 -24.62
N THR A 10 -36.15 -6.26 -25.25
CA THR A 10 -36.43 -4.81 -25.16
C THR A 10 -36.51 -4.38 -23.70
N GLY A 11 -35.62 -3.47 -23.27
CA GLY A 11 -35.52 -3.00 -21.88
C GLY A 11 -34.26 -3.46 -21.11
N ASN A 12 -33.35 -4.21 -21.76
CA ASN A 12 -32.06 -4.62 -21.19
C ASN A 12 -30.99 -3.50 -21.25
N VAL A 13 -31.28 -2.32 -20.71
CA VAL A 13 -30.26 -1.27 -20.58
C VAL A 13 -29.41 -1.57 -19.35
N ILE A 14 -28.09 -1.57 -19.54
CA ILE A 14 -27.13 -1.67 -18.45
C ILE A 14 -27.07 -0.33 -17.74
N THR A 15 -27.22 -0.34 -16.43
CA THR A 15 -27.20 0.85 -15.59
C THR A 15 -26.17 0.67 -14.48
N TRP A 16 -25.45 1.77 -14.21
CA TRP A 16 -24.53 1.88 -13.10
C TRP A 16 -25.14 2.76 -12.01
N MET A 17 -24.96 2.35 -10.76
CA MET A 17 -25.38 3.12 -9.60
C MET A 17 -24.26 3.20 -8.58
N LYS A 18 -24.03 4.40 -8.05
CA LYS A 18 -23.09 4.66 -6.96
C LYS A 18 -23.83 4.78 -5.63
N ASP A 19 -23.33 4.08 -4.63
CA ASP A 19 -23.77 4.09 -3.23
C ASP A 19 -25.28 3.85 -3.04
N GLY A 20 -25.91 3.14 -3.98
CA GLY A 20 -27.34 2.82 -3.97
C GLY A 20 -28.27 4.00 -4.25
N ILE A 21 -27.75 5.19 -4.56
CA ILE A 21 -28.51 6.44 -4.66
C ILE A 21 -28.33 7.11 -6.03
N GLU A 22 -27.10 7.24 -6.52
CA GLU A 22 -26.77 8.02 -7.71
C GLU A 22 -26.72 7.14 -8.96
N VAL A 23 -27.62 7.38 -9.93
CA VAL A 23 -27.57 6.69 -11.23
C VAL A 23 -26.61 7.40 -12.17
N LEU A 24 -25.60 6.68 -12.66
CA LEU A 24 -24.53 7.22 -13.52
C LEU A 24 -24.96 7.20 -14.99
N THR A 25 -25.86 8.11 -15.35
CA THR A 25 -26.47 8.16 -16.70
C THR A 25 -25.46 8.32 -17.85
N SER A 26 -24.30 8.93 -17.60
CA SER A 26 -23.23 9.14 -18.60
C SER A 26 -22.59 7.86 -19.12
N VAL A 27 -22.72 6.75 -18.38
CA VAL A 27 -22.17 5.43 -18.71
C VAL A 27 -23.25 4.37 -18.96
N ASN A 28 -24.51 4.79 -19.12
CA ASN A 28 -25.61 3.86 -19.44
C ASN A 28 -25.34 3.06 -20.72
N GLY A 29 -25.70 1.79 -20.69
CA GLY A 29 -25.44 0.81 -21.74
C GLY A 29 -23.99 0.31 -21.80
N ARG A 30 -23.08 0.82 -20.94
CA ARG A 30 -21.67 0.39 -20.93
C ARG A 30 -21.41 -0.62 -19.83
N THR A 31 -20.58 -1.61 -20.11
CA THR A 31 -20.10 -2.60 -19.13
C THR A 31 -18.90 -2.11 -18.32
N GLN A 32 -18.46 -0.87 -18.54
CA GLN A 32 -17.27 -0.30 -17.92
C GLN A 32 -17.48 1.18 -17.59
N ILE A 33 -16.87 1.61 -16.49
CA ILE A 33 -16.79 3.01 -16.06
C ILE A 33 -15.34 3.47 -16.16
N SER A 34 -15.14 4.76 -16.42
CA SER A 34 -13.81 5.38 -16.46
C SER A 34 -13.83 6.59 -15.56
N PHE A 35 -12.79 6.71 -14.72
CA PHE A 35 -12.66 7.82 -13.77
C PHE A 35 -11.79 8.94 -14.37
N PRO A 36 -12.01 10.20 -13.96
CA PRO A 36 -11.13 11.31 -14.30
C PRO A 36 -9.69 11.07 -13.83
N THR A 37 -8.74 11.80 -14.42
CA THR A 37 -7.34 11.81 -13.99
C THR A 37 -6.94 13.24 -13.60
N PRO A 38 -6.55 13.52 -12.34
CA PRO A 38 -6.46 12.57 -11.22
C PRO A 38 -7.84 12.19 -10.65
N ILE A 39 -7.97 10.94 -10.21
CA ILE A 39 -9.14 10.45 -9.48
C ILE A 39 -9.25 11.17 -8.12
N GLN A 40 -10.48 11.43 -7.65
CA GLN A 40 -10.73 12.16 -6.42
C GLN A 40 -11.23 11.23 -5.30
N THR A 41 -10.99 11.60 -4.06
CA THR A 41 -11.50 10.86 -2.89
C THR A 41 -13.03 10.84 -2.85
N SER A 42 -13.70 11.81 -3.47
CA SER A 42 -15.14 11.80 -3.67
C SER A 42 -15.62 10.70 -4.62
N ASP A 43 -14.75 10.14 -5.46
CA ASP A 43 -15.07 9.05 -6.40
C ASP A 43 -15.07 7.68 -5.73
N GLN A 44 -14.60 7.55 -4.48
CA GLN A 44 -14.71 6.30 -3.75
C GLN A 44 -16.19 5.92 -3.53
N GLY A 45 -16.45 4.63 -3.33
CA GLY A 45 -17.79 4.13 -3.01
C GLY A 45 -18.07 2.74 -3.53
N PHE A 46 -19.33 2.34 -3.42
CA PHE A 46 -19.84 1.08 -3.96
C PHE A 46 -20.54 1.32 -5.30
N TYR A 47 -20.12 0.58 -6.31
CA TYR A 47 -20.62 0.66 -7.67
C TYR A 47 -21.38 -0.61 -8.01
N GLU A 48 -22.68 -0.47 -8.22
CA GLU A 48 -23.57 -1.53 -8.66
C GLU A 48 -23.76 -1.44 -10.18
N ILE A 49 -23.60 -2.56 -10.89
CA ILE A 49 -23.99 -2.70 -12.30
C ILE A 49 -25.13 -3.70 -12.41
N TYR A 50 -26.22 -3.30 -13.04
CA TYR A 50 -27.39 -4.16 -13.23
C TYR A 50 -28.09 -3.85 -14.55
N TYR A 51 -29.01 -4.72 -14.94
CA TYR A 51 -29.97 -4.42 -16.02
C TYR A 51 -31.23 -3.83 -15.39
N ASP A 52 -31.80 -2.77 -15.95
CA ASP A 52 -32.90 -2.00 -15.34
C ASP A 52 -34.08 -2.86 -14.85
N ASN A 53 -34.42 -3.91 -15.60
CA ASN A 53 -35.48 -4.86 -15.28
C ASN A 53 -35.12 -5.95 -14.24
N GLU A 54 -33.86 -6.02 -13.80
CA GLU A 54 -33.33 -7.10 -12.95
C GLU A 54 -32.63 -6.64 -11.67
N ARG A 55 -32.65 -5.34 -11.32
CA ARG A 55 -31.97 -4.83 -10.10
C ARG A 55 -32.32 -5.65 -8.84
N ASN A 56 -33.61 -5.90 -8.62
CA ASN A 56 -34.10 -6.61 -7.42
C ASN A 56 -33.93 -8.15 -7.48
N GLN A 57 -33.30 -8.69 -8.53
CA GLN A 57 -33.11 -10.14 -8.71
C GLN A 57 -31.75 -10.64 -8.23
N ASN A 58 -30.91 -9.75 -7.65
CA ASN A 58 -29.54 -10.07 -7.23
C ASN A 58 -28.66 -10.63 -8.36
N ARG A 59 -28.91 -10.17 -9.60
CA ARG A 59 -28.18 -10.59 -10.82
C ARG A 59 -27.15 -9.57 -11.30
N GLY A 60 -26.96 -8.49 -10.53
CA GLY A 60 -25.98 -7.44 -10.79
C GLY A 60 -24.57 -7.81 -10.33
N GLY A 61 -23.62 -6.93 -10.65
CA GLY A 61 -22.27 -6.94 -10.08
C GLY A 61 -22.14 -5.81 -9.05
N LEU A 62 -21.37 -6.06 -7.99
CA LEU A 62 -21.02 -5.05 -7.00
C LEU A 62 -19.51 -4.90 -6.97
N TYR A 63 -19.04 -3.66 -7.07
CA TYR A 63 -17.64 -3.29 -7.02
C TYR A 63 -17.45 -2.26 -5.92
N ARG A 64 -16.31 -2.32 -5.24
CA ARG A 64 -15.92 -1.31 -4.25
C ARG A 64 -14.68 -0.59 -4.77
N LEU A 65 -14.79 0.72 -4.93
CA LEU A 65 -13.66 1.58 -5.28
C LEU A 65 -13.13 2.24 -4.00
N ILE A 66 -11.84 2.06 -3.74
CA ILE A 66 -11.12 2.68 -2.63
C ILE A 66 -10.15 3.68 -3.24
N VAL A 67 -10.23 4.94 -2.82
CA VAL A 67 -9.36 6.02 -3.29
C VAL A 67 -8.61 6.59 -2.08
N ARG A 68 -7.28 6.58 -2.16
CA ARG A 68 -6.40 7.14 -1.13
C ARG A 68 -6.41 8.68 -1.20
N GLU A 69 -6.18 9.33 -0.07
CA GLU A 69 -6.11 10.79 0.06
C GLU A 69 -4.78 11.34 -0.48
N CYS A 70 -3.72 10.55 -0.37
CA CYS A 70 -2.40 10.92 -0.87
C CYS A 70 -2.09 10.32 -2.26
N PRO A 71 -1.26 11.00 -3.07
CA PRO A 71 -0.79 10.46 -4.34
C PRO A 71 0.09 9.22 -4.13
N ALA A 72 0.35 8.49 -5.22
CA ALA A 72 1.19 7.30 -5.19
C ALA A 72 2.58 7.61 -4.56
N GLY A 73 3.06 6.70 -3.71
CA GLY A 73 4.34 6.85 -3.00
C GLY A 73 4.28 7.71 -1.72
N LYS A 74 3.15 8.38 -1.43
CA LYS A 74 3.04 9.38 -0.36
C LYS A 74 1.99 9.07 0.70
N TRP A 75 2.24 9.48 1.94
CA TRP A 75 1.31 9.34 3.07
C TRP A 75 1.34 10.55 4.03
N GLY A 76 0.37 10.58 4.94
CA GLY A 76 0.20 11.61 5.95
C GLY A 76 -0.63 12.77 5.44
N PRO A 77 -1.93 12.56 5.15
CA PRO A 77 -2.82 13.63 4.73
C PRO A 77 -3.00 14.69 5.84
N PRO A 78 -3.34 15.94 5.48
CA PRO A 78 -3.60 16.41 4.12
C PRO A 78 -2.35 16.75 3.29
N GLU A 79 -1.16 16.85 3.91
CA GLU A 79 0.02 17.35 3.21
C GLU A 79 0.79 16.30 2.41
N CYS A 80 0.68 15.02 2.76
CA CYS A 80 1.25 13.90 2.01
C CYS A 80 2.79 13.98 1.82
N TYR A 81 3.52 14.44 2.83
CA TYR A 81 4.98 14.53 2.78
C TYR A 81 5.70 13.22 3.10
N GLY A 82 5.02 12.29 3.79
CA GLY A 82 5.59 11.01 4.16
C GLY A 82 5.86 10.16 2.92
N ILE A 83 7.00 9.46 2.90
CA ILE A 83 7.33 8.48 1.85
C ILE A 83 6.88 7.11 2.35
N PHE A 84 6.15 6.37 1.51
CA PHE A 84 5.63 5.03 1.84
C PHE A 84 6.73 4.05 2.24
N ASP A 85 6.42 3.12 3.15
CA ASP A 85 7.18 1.87 3.26
C ASP A 85 7.05 1.05 1.97
N LYS A 86 8.12 0.36 1.58
CA LYS A 86 8.09 -0.52 0.40
C LYS A 86 7.44 -1.85 0.79
N CYS A 87 6.20 -2.05 0.35
CA CYS A 87 5.45 -3.27 0.64
C CYS A 87 5.63 -4.32 -0.46
N TYR A 88 6.02 -5.53 -0.07
CA TYR A 88 6.20 -6.68 -0.97
C TYR A 88 5.03 -7.66 -0.93
N ASN A 89 5.06 -8.67 -1.80
CA ASN A 89 4.13 -9.80 -1.81
C ASN A 89 2.63 -9.42 -1.93
N GLY A 90 2.34 -8.23 -2.48
CA GLY A 90 0.98 -7.70 -2.59
C GLY A 90 0.51 -6.89 -1.38
N GLY A 91 1.42 -6.54 -0.47
CA GLY A 91 1.18 -5.57 0.58
C GLY A 91 0.78 -4.20 0.03
N VAL A 92 -0.04 -3.50 0.79
CA VAL A 92 -0.57 -2.19 0.43
C VAL A 92 -0.19 -1.20 1.51
N CYS A 93 0.51 -0.12 1.13
CA CYS A 93 0.85 0.94 2.07
C CYS A 93 -0.38 1.79 2.42
N ASP A 94 -0.61 2.00 3.71
CA ASP A 94 -1.65 2.87 4.25
C ASP A 94 -1.26 4.34 4.09
N ASP A 95 -2.10 5.13 3.45
CA ASP A 95 -1.88 6.56 3.21
C ASP A 95 -1.98 7.42 4.46
N LYS A 96 -2.45 6.87 5.59
CA LYS A 96 -2.55 7.60 6.86
C LYS A 96 -1.35 7.39 7.76
N SER A 97 -0.84 6.17 7.85
CA SER A 97 0.29 5.80 8.72
C SER A 97 1.61 5.60 7.98
N GLY A 98 1.58 5.38 6.67
CA GLY A 98 2.75 5.03 5.87
C GLY A 98 3.24 3.60 6.05
N LEU A 99 2.52 2.78 6.82
CA LEU A 99 2.86 1.38 7.13
C LEU A 99 2.21 0.42 6.13
N CYS A 100 2.85 -0.73 5.92
CA CYS A 100 2.29 -1.77 5.09
C CYS A 100 1.16 -2.56 5.77
N ILE A 101 0.04 -2.72 5.06
CA ILE A 101 -1.00 -3.70 5.35
C ILE A 101 -0.66 -4.96 4.56
N CYS A 102 -0.23 -6.00 5.26
CA CYS A 102 0.20 -7.24 4.63
C CYS A 102 -0.95 -8.19 4.32
N PRO A 103 -0.91 -8.87 3.16
CA PRO A 103 -1.87 -9.92 2.84
C PRO A 103 -1.68 -11.14 3.75
N ASN A 104 -2.68 -12.03 3.73
CA ASN A 104 -2.58 -13.30 4.42
C ASN A 104 -1.26 -14.04 4.11
N ASN A 105 -0.77 -14.79 5.09
CA ASN A 105 0.47 -15.55 5.04
C ASN A 105 1.78 -14.73 4.96
N PHE A 106 1.70 -13.40 4.94
CA PHE A 106 2.85 -12.49 4.95
C PHE A 106 2.73 -11.49 6.10
N LYS A 107 3.86 -11.09 6.70
CA LYS A 107 3.91 -10.14 7.82
C LYS A 107 5.24 -9.37 7.85
N GLY A 108 5.40 -8.57 8.90
CA GLY A 108 6.55 -7.69 9.09
C GLY A 108 6.33 -6.33 8.42
N PRO A 109 7.27 -5.37 8.61
CA PRO A 109 7.08 -3.99 8.19
C PRO A 109 6.92 -3.82 6.67
N ASN A 110 7.53 -4.72 5.88
CA ASN A 110 7.53 -4.68 4.42
C ASN A 110 6.85 -5.90 3.78
N CYS A 111 6.15 -6.73 4.57
CA CYS A 111 5.47 -7.95 4.13
C CYS A 111 6.37 -9.03 3.50
N LEU A 112 7.68 -8.98 3.73
CA LEU A 112 8.64 -9.97 3.24
C LEU A 112 8.67 -11.26 4.08
N GLU A 113 8.27 -11.19 5.36
CA GLU A 113 8.31 -12.36 6.24
C GLU A 113 7.15 -13.30 5.95
N ILE A 114 7.45 -14.56 5.64
CA ILE A 114 6.47 -15.57 5.27
C ILE A 114 6.08 -16.39 6.49
N CYS A 115 4.78 -16.46 6.78
CA CYS A 115 4.28 -17.16 7.95
C CYS A 115 4.32 -18.68 7.80
N ARG A 116 4.10 -19.17 6.58
CA ARG A 116 4.14 -20.59 6.25
C ARG A 116 4.55 -20.81 4.80
N THR A 117 5.54 -21.67 4.60
CA THR A 117 6.12 -21.96 3.27
C THR A 117 5.53 -23.20 2.60
N ASN A 118 4.77 -24.03 3.33
CA ASN A 118 4.13 -25.24 2.82
C ASN A 118 2.60 -25.07 2.72
N GLY A 119 2.16 -23.99 2.07
CA GLY A 119 0.75 -23.68 1.82
C GLY A 119 0.24 -22.41 2.49
N GLY A 120 -0.94 -21.96 2.09
CA GLY A 120 -1.67 -20.84 2.69
C GLY A 120 -2.66 -21.34 3.74
N ASN A 121 -2.50 -20.94 5.00
CA ASN A 121 -3.59 -21.04 5.98
C ASN A 121 -3.43 -20.18 7.24
N ARG A 122 -2.52 -19.21 7.24
CA ARG A 122 -2.28 -18.30 8.36
C ARG A 122 -2.69 -16.88 7.98
N PHE A 123 -3.34 -16.20 8.90
CA PHE A 123 -3.79 -14.83 8.71
C PHE A 123 -3.80 -14.09 10.06
N GLY A 124 -4.06 -12.79 10.02
CA GLY A 124 -3.84 -11.87 11.13
C GLY A 124 -2.53 -11.12 10.96
N LEU A 125 -2.37 -10.04 11.73
CA LEU A 125 -1.23 -9.11 11.58
C LEU A 125 0.12 -9.82 11.78
N ASN A 126 0.14 -10.83 12.66
CA ASN A 126 1.31 -11.62 13.00
C ASN A 126 1.09 -13.11 12.72
N CYS A 127 0.14 -13.45 11.84
CA CYS A 127 -0.22 -14.82 11.49
C CYS A 127 -0.68 -15.70 12.68
N GLU A 128 -1.35 -15.06 13.64
CA GLU A 128 -1.88 -15.64 14.86
C GLU A 128 -3.12 -16.51 14.64
N HIS A 129 -3.77 -16.41 13.48
CA HIS A 129 -4.98 -17.15 13.16
C HIS A 129 -4.75 -18.20 12.08
N GLN A 130 -5.55 -19.27 12.15
CA GLN A 130 -5.49 -20.38 11.20
C GLN A 130 -6.91 -20.79 10.76
N CYS A 131 -7.11 -21.01 9.46
CA CYS A 131 -8.37 -21.57 8.98
C CYS A 131 -8.51 -23.05 9.40
N ALA A 132 -9.69 -23.41 9.93
CA ALA A 132 -9.93 -24.75 10.46
C ALA A 132 -10.50 -25.75 9.43
N PHE A 133 -11.14 -25.25 8.35
CA PHE A 133 -11.99 -26.05 7.46
C PHE A 133 -11.27 -26.49 6.18
N SER A 134 -10.68 -27.68 6.16
CA SER A 134 -10.35 -28.50 4.96
C SER A 134 -9.53 -29.72 5.42
N GLU A 135 -9.60 -30.81 4.67
CA GLU A 135 -8.71 -31.97 4.87
C GLU A 135 -7.26 -31.63 4.48
N ASP A 136 -7.07 -30.78 3.47
CA ASP A 136 -5.76 -30.34 3.02
C ASP A 136 -5.29 -29.11 3.82
N PRO A 137 -4.17 -29.22 4.57
CA PRO A 137 -3.59 -28.11 5.31
C PRO A 137 -3.19 -26.90 4.48
N THR A 138 -2.95 -27.06 3.17
CA THR A 138 -2.42 -26.02 2.27
C THR A 138 -3.51 -25.13 1.67
N THR A 139 -4.76 -25.58 1.68
CA THR A 139 -5.91 -24.92 1.06
C THR A 139 -7.04 -24.63 2.05
N ARG A 140 -6.78 -24.71 3.37
CA ARG A 140 -7.81 -24.51 4.42
C ARG A 140 -8.53 -23.17 4.37
N CYS A 141 -7.87 -22.14 3.82
CA CYS A 141 -8.45 -20.80 3.67
C CYS A 141 -9.02 -20.56 2.27
N HIS A 142 -8.89 -21.49 1.33
CA HIS A 142 -9.46 -21.35 -0.01
C HIS A 142 -10.99 -21.41 0.06
N GLY A 143 -11.64 -20.59 -0.76
CA GLY A 143 -13.09 -20.37 -0.70
C GLY A 143 -13.51 -19.16 0.14
N PHE A 144 -12.61 -18.60 0.95
CA PHE A 144 -12.87 -17.38 1.71
C PHE A 144 -12.29 -16.16 1.00
N LEU A 145 -13.07 -15.07 1.03
CA LEU A 145 -12.61 -13.73 0.65
C LEU A 145 -12.21 -13.01 1.93
N PHE A 146 -10.96 -12.57 2.00
CA PHE A 146 -10.42 -11.83 3.15
C PHE A 146 -10.46 -10.35 2.84
N CYS A 147 -11.05 -9.58 3.74
CA CYS A 147 -11.07 -8.12 3.66
C CYS A 147 -10.23 -7.56 4.80
N LEU A 148 -9.23 -6.78 4.47
CA LEU A 148 -8.33 -6.10 5.39
C LEU A 148 -8.72 -4.62 5.49
N PRO A 149 -8.17 -3.86 6.45
CA PRO A 149 -8.42 -2.43 6.53
C PRO A 149 -8.11 -1.70 5.22
N ASP A 150 -8.85 -0.63 4.96
CA ASP A 150 -8.49 0.26 3.86
C ASP A 150 -7.08 0.83 4.11
N PRO A 151 -6.26 0.99 3.06
CA PRO A 151 -6.63 0.91 1.64
C PRO A 151 -6.40 -0.46 0.97
N TYR A 152 -6.20 -1.55 1.70
CA TYR A 152 -5.95 -2.88 1.10
C TYR A 152 -7.17 -3.43 0.35
N GLY A 153 -8.37 -3.32 0.94
CA GLY A 153 -9.59 -3.87 0.37
C GLY A 153 -9.74 -5.37 0.63
N CYS A 154 -10.09 -6.16 -0.40
CA CYS A 154 -10.33 -7.59 -0.24
C CYS A 154 -9.60 -8.42 -1.29
N SER A 155 -9.10 -9.59 -0.88
CA SER A 155 -8.44 -10.56 -1.75
C SER A 155 -8.74 -11.99 -1.32
N CYS A 156 -8.47 -12.94 -2.21
CA CYS A 156 -8.41 -14.34 -1.83
C CYS A 156 -7.18 -14.63 -0.96
N ASP A 157 -7.18 -15.79 -0.32
CA ASP A 157 -5.97 -16.32 0.30
C ASP A 157 -4.86 -16.59 -0.74
N VAL A 158 -3.63 -16.73 -0.27
CA VAL A 158 -2.49 -17.03 -1.12
C VAL A 158 -2.68 -18.33 -1.90
N GLY A 159 -2.20 -18.36 -3.14
CA GLY A 159 -2.33 -19.53 -4.00
C GLY A 159 -3.72 -19.70 -4.63
N ALA A 160 -4.67 -18.81 -4.36
CA ALA A 160 -6.03 -18.86 -4.90
C ALA A 160 -6.49 -17.53 -5.52
N ARG A 161 -7.38 -17.63 -6.51
CA ARG A 161 -7.99 -16.50 -7.23
C ARG A 161 -9.44 -16.77 -7.64
N GLY A 162 -10.01 -15.77 -8.29
CA GLY A 162 -11.38 -15.77 -8.80
C GLY A 162 -12.39 -15.35 -7.73
N LEU A 163 -13.61 -15.02 -8.16
CA LEU A 163 -14.65 -14.46 -7.29
C LEU A 163 -15.04 -15.36 -6.10
N ALA A 164 -14.81 -16.68 -6.23
CA ALA A 164 -15.07 -17.66 -5.19
C ALA A 164 -13.81 -18.15 -4.46
N CYS A 165 -12.61 -17.62 -4.79
CA CYS A 165 -11.34 -17.98 -4.16
C CYS A 165 -11.01 -19.48 -4.13
N ARG A 166 -11.43 -20.23 -5.14
CA ARG A 166 -11.19 -21.69 -5.28
C ARG A 166 -10.32 -22.06 -6.47
N THR A 167 -10.01 -21.11 -7.34
CA THR A 167 -9.17 -21.38 -8.51
C THR A 167 -7.72 -21.21 -8.10
N LEU A 168 -6.91 -22.25 -8.23
CA LEU A 168 -5.49 -22.19 -7.89
C LEU A 168 -4.72 -21.26 -8.85
N CYS A 169 -3.59 -20.74 -8.38
CA CYS A 169 -2.66 -20.02 -9.24
C CYS A 169 -2.07 -20.93 -10.31
N THR A 170 -1.78 -20.35 -11.46
CA THR A 170 -0.99 -20.99 -12.50
C THR A 170 0.49 -20.80 -12.21
N GLY A 171 1.34 -21.71 -12.71
CA GLY A 171 2.78 -21.60 -12.56
C GLY A 171 3.30 -20.23 -13.03
N GLY A 172 4.22 -19.65 -12.26
CA GLY A 172 4.77 -18.30 -12.49
C GLY A 172 4.01 -17.16 -11.80
N THR A 173 2.91 -17.45 -11.10
CA THR A 173 2.21 -16.48 -10.25
C THR A 173 2.00 -17.02 -8.84
N TYR A 174 2.00 -16.14 -7.85
CA TYR A 174 1.81 -16.50 -6.44
C TYR A 174 1.06 -15.41 -5.68
N GLY A 175 0.86 -15.63 -4.37
CA GLY A 175 0.30 -14.65 -3.46
C GLY A 175 -1.22 -14.51 -3.54
N PRO A 176 -1.80 -13.52 -2.86
CA PRO A 176 -3.26 -13.34 -2.77
C PRO A 176 -3.84 -13.00 -4.14
N GLY A 177 -4.87 -13.73 -4.58
CA GLY A 177 -5.48 -13.51 -5.89
C GLY A 177 -4.59 -13.90 -7.08
N CYS A 178 -3.43 -14.52 -6.84
CA CYS A 178 -2.41 -14.81 -7.85
C CYS A 178 -1.92 -13.56 -8.59
N SER A 179 -1.90 -12.43 -7.89
CA SER A 179 -1.57 -11.12 -8.47
C SER A 179 -0.07 -10.83 -8.50
N GLN A 180 0.76 -11.66 -7.87
CA GLN A 180 2.20 -11.49 -7.85
C GLN A 180 2.89 -12.37 -8.89
N THR A 181 3.96 -11.86 -9.49
CA THR A 181 4.74 -12.56 -10.52
C THR A 181 5.99 -13.19 -9.92
N CYS A 182 6.31 -14.42 -10.29
CA CYS A 182 7.53 -15.06 -9.83
C CYS A 182 8.72 -14.70 -10.72
N HIS A 183 9.87 -14.39 -10.13
CA HIS A 183 11.13 -14.14 -10.83
C HIS A 183 12.16 -15.24 -10.56
N CYS A 184 11.73 -16.51 -10.62
CA CYS A 184 12.58 -17.67 -10.39
C CYS A 184 13.43 -18.03 -11.63
N ALA A 185 14.71 -18.37 -11.43
CA ALA A 185 15.62 -18.77 -12.51
C ALA A 185 15.12 -20.01 -13.27
N GLY A 186 14.52 -20.96 -12.54
CA GLY A 186 13.92 -22.16 -13.11
C GLY A 186 12.55 -21.95 -13.78
N GLY A 187 12.12 -20.70 -13.96
CA GLY A 187 10.82 -20.35 -14.52
C GLY A 187 9.64 -20.66 -13.59
N GLY A 188 8.42 -20.53 -14.11
CA GLY A 188 7.19 -20.55 -13.29
C GLY A 188 6.90 -21.87 -12.55
N SER A 189 7.44 -23.00 -13.00
CA SER A 189 7.31 -24.30 -12.31
C SER A 189 8.20 -24.43 -11.07
N SER A 190 9.22 -23.59 -10.94
CA SER A 190 10.12 -23.58 -9.78
C SER A 190 9.63 -22.69 -8.63
N CYS A 191 8.52 -21.99 -8.85
CA CYS A 191 7.89 -21.06 -7.91
C CYS A 191 6.78 -21.75 -7.09
N ASP A 192 6.84 -21.61 -5.78
CA ASP A 192 5.73 -21.99 -4.91
C ASP A 192 4.59 -20.97 -4.98
N ILE A 193 3.37 -21.42 -5.30
CA ILE A 193 2.22 -20.53 -5.51
C ILE A 193 1.72 -19.82 -4.25
N TYR A 194 2.13 -20.27 -3.06
CA TYR A 194 1.66 -19.74 -1.79
C TYR A 194 2.64 -18.71 -1.20
N SER A 195 3.94 -18.99 -1.31
CA SER A 195 5.03 -18.21 -0.71
C SER A 195 5.85 -17.42 -1.71
N GLY A 196 5.83 -17.83 -2.99
CA GLY A 196 6.69 -17.28 -4.04
C GLY A 196 8.11 -17.85 -4.03
N ILE A 197 8.46 -18.73 -3.07
CA ILE A 197 9.82 -19.26 -2.92
C ILE A 197 10.26 -19.99 -4.19
N CYS A 198 11.50 -19.72 -4.60
CA CYS A 198 12.09 -20.26 -5.81
C CYS A 198 13.09 -21.39 -5.50
N THR A 199 12.77 -22.61 -5.92
CA THR A 199 13.61 -23.81 -5.68
C THR A 199 14.96 -23.84 -6.43
N GLY A 200 15.18 -22.92 -7.37
CA GLY A 200 16.40 -22.81 -8.18
C GLY A 200 17.08 -21.44 -8.12
N GLY A 201 16.74 -20.61 -7.13
CA GLY A 201 17.22 -19.23 -7.02
C GLY A 201 16.54 -18.26 -7.99
N CYS A 202 17.06 -17.04 -8.02
CA CYS A 202 16.43 -15.90 -8.68
C CYS A 202 16.98 -15.66 -10.09
N GLN A 203 16.12 -15.11 -10.95
CA GLN A 203 16.53 -14.53 -12.21
C GLN A 203 17.51 -13.38 -11.96
N THR A 204 18.38 -13.10 -12.93
CA THR A 204 19.28 -11.95 -12.86
C THR A 204 18.49 -10.66 -12.63
N GLY A 205 18.92 -9.84 -11.67
CA GLY A 205 18.23 -8.61 -11.28
C GLY A 205 17.21 -8.78 -10.15
N TRP A 206 17.11 -9.97 -9.55
CA TRP A 206 16.19 -10.27 -8.45
C TRP A 206 16.88 -11.04 -7.33
N SER A 207 16.43 -10.80 -6.10
CA SER A 207 16.98 -11.37 -4.87
C SER A 207 15.89 -11.66 -3.81
N GLY A 208 16.33 -12.21 -2.68
CA GLY A 208 15.46 -12.73 -1.62
C GLY A 208 14.96 -14.16 -1.88
N ASP A 209 14.45 -14.84 -0.84
CA ASP A 209 14.07 -16.25 -0.92
C ASP A 209 12.93 -16.54 -1.91
N ASN A 210 12.08 -15.55 -2.15
CA ASN A 210 10.99 -15.61 -3.12
C ASN A 210 11.26 -14.81 -4.40
N CYS A 211 12.46 -14.25 -4.56
CA CYS A 211 12.87 -13.50 -5.76
C CYS A 211 11.93 -12.34 -6.08
N GLN A 212 11.56 -11.56 -5.07
CA GLN A 212 10.61 -10.45 -5.18
C GLN A 212 11.26 -9.09 -4.91
N ILE A 213 12.53 -9.09 -4.50
CA ILE A 213 13.31 -7.89 -4.28
C ILE A 213 14.10 -7.64 -5.56
N PRO A 214 13.92 -6.50 -6.24
CA PRO A 214 14.77 -6.17 -7.38
C PRO A 214 16.18 -5.77 -6.91
N ASP A 215 17.21 -6.12 -7.69
CA ASP A 215 18.59 -5.69 -7.41
C ASP A 215 18.81 -4.20 -7.72
N ASP A 216 17.89 -3.60 -8.47
CA ASP A 216 17.85 -2.16 -8.75
C ASP A 216 16.62 -1.56 -8.08
N CYS A 217 16.85 -0.72 -7.08
CA CYS A 217 15.78 -0.13 -6.31
C CYS A 217 15.01 0.89 -7.13
N GLU A 218 13.70 0.96 -6.89
CA GLU A 218 12.88 2.05 -7.43
C GLU A 218 13.32 3.38 -6.83
N ASP A 219 13.23 4.45 -7.62
CA ASP A 219 13.52 5.81 -7.18
C ASP A 219 12.83 6.12 -5.84
N GLY A 220 13.62 6.65 -4.90
CA GLY A 220 13.16 6.92 -3.53
C GLY A 220 13.50 5.81 -2.53
N TYR A 221 14.08 4.69 -2.97
CA TYR A 221 14.53 3.61 -2.11
C TYR A 221 15.98 3.17 -2.40
N PHE A 222 16.64 2.60 -1.40
CA PHE A 222 18.00 2.09 -1.48
C PHE A 222 18.21 0.87 -0.57
N GLY A 223 19.42 0.32 -0.62
CA GLY A 223 19.87 -0.78 0.23
C GLY A 223 19.52 -2.16 -0.32
N SER A 224 20.07 -3.20 0.30
CA SER A 224 20.02 -4.58 -0.21
C SER A 224 18.61 -5.18 -0.38
N GLN A 225 17.59 -4.58 0.27
CA GLN A 225 16.19 -5.00 0.16
C GLN A 225 15.31 -3.92 -0.50
N CYS A 226 15.87 -2.80 -0.95
CA CYS A 226 15.12 -1.66 -1.46
C CYS A 226 14.00 -1.20 -0.51
N THR A 227 14.27 -1.26 0.79
CA THR A 227 13.33 -0.87 1.85
C THR A 227 13.74 0.43 2.53
N ASP A 228 15.01 0.83 2.42
CA ASP A 228 15.52 2.05 3.01
C ASP A 228 15.13 3.22 2.12
N LYS A 229 14.78 4.36 2.71
CA LYS A 229 14.14 5.48 2.00
C LYS A 229 15.11 6.60 1.73
N CYS A 230 15.18 7.07 0.49
CA CYS A 230 15.87 8.30 0.18
C CYS A 230 15.20 9.49 0.88
N ARG A 231 15.98 10.30 1.58
CA ARG A 231 15.50 11.53 2.26
C ARG A 231 16.09 12.78 1.64
N CYS A 232 16.16 12.79 0.31
CA CYS A 232 16.78 13.87 -0.45
C CYS A 232 15.81 15.03 -0.68
N LEU A 233 16.40 16.22 -0.89
CA LEU A 233 15.64 17.41 -1.23
C LEU A 233 14.79 17.18 -2.48
N ASN A 234 13.53 17.61 -2.45
CA ASN A 234 12.56 17.46 -3.55
C ASN A 234 12.29 16.01 -4.00
N ASP A 235 12.51 15.03 -3.11
CA ASP A 235 12.35 13.60 -3.43
C ASP A 235 13.24 13.12 -4.59
N GLU A 236 14.40 13.77 -4.78
CA GLU A 236 15.39 13.31 -5.74
C GLU A 236 15.86 11.88 -5.40
N PRO A 237 16.13 11.03 -6.41
CA PRO A 237 16.71 9.71 -6.19
C PRO A 237 18.07 9.84 -5.49
N CYS A 238 18.28 9.00 -4.48
CA CYS A 238 19.59 8.82 -3.85
C CYS A 238 20.38 7.71 -4.56
N ASP A 239 21.68 7.63 -4.26
CA ASP A 239 22.46 6.46 -4.65
C ASP A 239 21.83 5.18 -4.07
N LYS A 240 21.58 4.20 -4.93
CA LYS A 240 20.79 3.02 -4.61
C LYS A 240 21.46 2.05 -3.63
N ASP A 241 22.79 2.13 -3.47
CA ASP A 241 23.53 1.25 -2.60
C ASP A 241 23.83 1.94 -1.25
N THR A 242 24.10 3.24 -1.28
CA THR A 242 24.58 4.01 -0.12
C THR A 242 23.59 5.00 0.46
N GLY A 243 22.51 5.33 -0.26
CA GLY A 243 21.55 6.34 0.18
C GLY A 243 22.03 7.78 0.03
N GLU A 244 23.19 8.03 -0.59
CA GLU A 244 23.75 9.38 -0.74
C GLU A 244 22.87 10.26 -1.62
N CYS A 245 22.48 11.42 -1.09
CA CYS A 245 21.71 12.39 -1.85
C CYS A 245 22.59 13.22 -2.80
N PRO A 246 22.07 13.62 -3.97
CA PRO A 246 22.77 14.53 -4.87
C PRO A 246 23.19 15.81 -4.15
N GLU A 247 24.47 16.18 -4.30
CA GLU A 247 25.08 17.34 -3.64
C GLU A 247 24.95 17.33 -2.10
N GLN A 248 24.69 16.18 -1.49
CA GLN A 248 24.43 15.98 -0.05
C GLN A 248 23.29 16.86 0.49
N LYS A 249 22.29 17.13 -0.35
CA LYS A 249 21.12 17.93 0.01
C LYS A 249 19.97 17.05 0.51
N CYS A 250 19.76 17.09 1.82
CA CYS A 250 18.65 16.41 2.47
C CYS A 250 17.33 17.20 2.36
N ALA A 251 16.22 16.49 2.48
CA ALA A 251 14.91 17.07 2.64
C ALA A 251 14.81 17.88 3.95
N LEU A 252 13.84 18.79 4.02
CA LEU A 252 13.54 19.49 5.28
C LEU A 252 13.32 18.49 6.42
N GLY A 253 13.88 18.80 7.59
CA GLY A 253 13.84 17.92 8.75
C GLY A 253 14.88 16.82 8.74
N TYR A 254 15.80 16.82 7.76
CA TYR A 254 16.91 15.90 7.68
C TYR A 254 18.24 16.65 7.44
N ASN A 255 19.35 16.06 7.86
CA ASN A 255 20.71 16.55 7.63
C ASN A 255 21.69 15.36 7.58
N VAL A 256 22.84 15.55 6.92
CA VAL A 256 23.97 14.62 7.01
C VAL A 256 24.84 15.03 8.19
N HIS A 257 25.04 14.15 9.18
CA HIS A 257 25.97 14.43 10.27
C HIS A 257 27.42 14.12 9.88
N SER A 258 28.37 14.69 10.63
CA SER A 258 29.79 14.57 10.34
C SER A 258 30.25 13.10 10.32
N GLY A 259 30.73 12.64 9.16
CA GLY A 259 31.21 11.27 8.95
C GLY A 259 30.14 10.27 8.51
N GLN A 260 28.92 10.74 8.25
CA GLN A 260 27.85 9.97 7.65
C GLN A 260 27.63 10.37 6.18
N ILE A 261 26.93 9.51 5.45
CA ILE A 261 26.59 9.67 4.04
C ILE A 261 25.07 9.84 3.87
N GLU A 262 24.31 9.17 4.73
CA GLU A 262 22.85 9.16 4.72
C GLU A 262 22.27 10.39 5.44
N CYS A 263 21.08 10.80 5.00
CA CYS A 263 20.31 11.87 5.61
C CYS A 263 19.55 11.36 6.84
N GLU A 264 19.90 11.87 8.02
CA GLU A 264 19.25 11.53 9.30
C GLU A 264 18.26 12.61 9.74
N GLU A 265 17.27 12.23 10.54
CA GLU A 265 16.27 13.17 11.06
C GLU A 265 16.90 14.19 12.02
N CYS A 266 16.44 15.43 11.96
CA CYS A 266 16.88 16.48 12.86
C CYS A 266 16.72 16.09 14.34
N GLU A 267 17.72 16.44 15.15
CA GLU A 267 17.69 16.27 16.60
C GLU A 267 16.47 16.96 17.26
N ALA A 268 16.04 16.45 18.41
CA ALA A 268 14.92 16.97 19.21
C ALA A 268 14.97 18.51 19.34
N GLY A 269 13.87 19.21 19.02
CA GLY A 269 13.79 20.67 19.08
C GLY A 269 14.40 21.45 17.90
N THR A 270 15.03 20.79 16.93
CA THR A 270 15.52 21.43 15.69
C THR A 270 14.67 21.07 14.47
N PHE A 271 14.66 21.95 13.48
CA PHE A 271 13.85 21.77 12.27
C PHE A 271 14.40 22.49 11.04
N GLY A 272 13.78 22.23 9.88
CA GLY A 272 14.02 22.95 8.63
C GLY A 272 15.15 22.36 7.79
N LEU A 273 15.73 23.18 6.91
CA LEU A 273 16.88 22.79 6.10
C LEU A 273 18.13 22.74 6.99
N ASP A 274 18.91 21.67 6.87
CA ASP A 274 20.14 21.40 7.61
C ASP A 274 19.97 21.42 9.15
N CYS A 275 18.74 21.32 9.65
CA CYS A 275 18.39 21.33 11.08
C CYS A 275 18.88 22.58 11.84
N LEU A 276 19.07 23.72 11.16
CA LEU A 276 19.64 24.92 11.77
C LEU A 276 18.64 25.76 12.58
N GLN A 277 17.34 25.50 12.45
CA GLN A 277 16.30 26.27 13.12
C GLN A 277 15.86 25.59 14.41
N GLN A 278 15.49 26.37 15.43
CA GLN A 278 15.07 25.88 16.74
C GLN A 278 13.60 26.18 17.01
N CYS A 279 12.88 25.19 17.52
CA CYS A 279 11.51 25.36 17.98
C CYS A 279 11.44 26.14 19.30
N HIS A 280 10.26 26.69 19.57
CA HIS A 280 9.95 27.39 20.82
C HIS A 280 9.01 26.59 21.74
N CYS A 281 9.07 25.27 21.62
CA CYS A 281 8.36 24.30 22.44
C CYS A 281 9.33 23.24 22.97
N ALA A 282 8.83 22.35 23.82
CA ALA A 282 9.57 21.18 24.26
C ALA A 282 10.13 20.39 23.04
N PRO A 283 11.34 19.83 23.13
CA PRO A 283 12.01 19.17 22.01
C PRO A 283 11.17 18.07 21.30
N GLU A 284 10.35 17.34 22.06
CA GLU A 284 9.46 16.27 21.57
C GLU A 284 8.18 16.80 20.89
N ALA A 285 7.79 18.04 21.17
CA ALA A 285 6.61 18.68 20.59
C ALA A 285 6.92 19.43 19.27
N CYS A 286 8.19 19.44 18.85
CA CYS A 286 8.70 20.15 17.68
C CYS A 286 8.65 19.27 16.42
N GLU A 287 7.87 19.69 15.42
CA GLU A 287 7.89 19.07 14.09
C GLU A 287 9.20 19.39 13.34
N LYS A 288 9.93 18.37 12.88
CA LYS A 288 11.25 18.50 12.25
C LYS A 288 11.27 19.23 10.92
N ARG A 289 10.17 19.18 10.16
CA ARG A 289 10.13 19.77 8.81
C ARG A 289 9.94 21.28 8.86
N ARG A 290 8.89 21.72 9.55
CA ARG A 290 8.43 23.12 9.52
C ARG A 290 8.57 23.84 10.86
N GLY A 291 8.92 23.13 11.93
CA GLY A 291 9.03 23.71 13.26
C GLY A 291 7.68 24.03 13.90
N LEU A 292 6.60 23.38 13.46
CA LEU A 292 5.30 23.55 14.09
C LEU A 292 5.32 22.88 15.46
N CYS A 293 4.97 23.66 16.48
CA CYS A 293 4.83 23.17 17.84
C CYS A 293 3.41 22.64 18.08
N LYS A 294 3.31 21.48 18.72
CA LYS A 294 2.05 20.93 19.27
C LYS A 294 1.95 21.24 20.76
N GLY A 295 1.86 22.53 21.09
CA GLY A 295 1.86 23.05 22.46
C GLY A 295 3.20 22.86 23.17
N GLN A 296 3.16 22.83 24.51
CA GLN A 296 4.34 22.74 25.38
C GLN A 296 5.33 23.86 25.12
N CYS A 297 4.82 25.09 24.99
CA CYS A 297 5.65 26.25 24.75
C CYS A 297 6.68 26.44 25.87
N ILE A 298 7.92 26.74 25.50
CA ILE A 298 8.93 27.12 26.49
C ILE A 298 8.56 28.47 27.12
N ASP A 299 9.08 28.74 28.31
CA ASP A 299 8.78 29.97 29.04
C ASP A 299 8.97 31.20 28.15
N SER A 300 7.99 32.10 28.17
CA SER A 300 7.88 33.31 27.34
C SER A 300 7.24 33.14 25.95
N TRP A 301 6.65 31.99 25.63
CA TRP A 301 5.92 31.79 24.36
C TRP A 301 4.44 31.44 24.59
N ILE A 302 3.60 31.77 23.60
CA ILE A 302 2.14 31.67 23.69
C ILE A 302 1.64 30.37 23.02
N GLU A 303 0.85 29.59 23.75
CA GLU A 303 0.14 28.40 23.27
C GLU A 303 -0.90 28.75 22.17
N PRO A 304 -1.24 27.82 21.25
CA PRO A 304 -0.78 26.43 21.19
C PRO A 304 0.40 26.19 20.23
N TYR A 305 0.82 27.20 19.47
CA TYR A 305 1.80 27.04 18.39
C TYR A 305 3.16 27.66 18.68
N CYS A 306 3.32 28.34 19.81
CA CYS A 306 4.58 28.94 20.25
C CYS A 306 5.21 29.87 19.19
N SER A 307 4.38 30.58 18.44
CA SER A 307 4.79 31.49 17.36
C SER A 307 4.84 32.95 17.78
N GLN A 308 4.35 33.28 18.98
CA GLN A 308 4.34 34.62 19.55
C GLN A 308 4.98 34.61 20.94
N ARG A 309 5.81 35.62 21.20
CA ARG A 309 6.48 35.81 22.48
C ARG A 309 5.62 36.65 23.42
N ILE A 310 5.60 36.30 24.71
CA ILE A 310 4.99 37.10 25.76
C ILE A 310 5.83 38.37 25.94
N THR A 311 5.32 39.51 25.47
CA THR A 311 5.87 40.83 25.78
C THR A 311 5.30 41.32 27.10
N ARG A 312 6.18 41.61 28.08
CA ARG A 312 5.77 42.32 29.29
C ARG A 312 5.55 43.79 28.94
N CYS A 313 4.35 44.30 29.25
CA CYS A 313 4.05 45.73 29.23
C CYS A 313 4.72 46.45 30.39
#